data_AF-A0A356IS01-F1
#
_entry.id   AF-A0A356IS01-F1
#
_cell.length_a   1.000
_cell.length_b   1.000
_cell.length_c   1.000
_cell.angle_alpha   90.00
_cell.angle_beta   90.00
_cell.angle_gamma   90.00
#
_symmetry.space_group_name_H-M   'P 1'
#
loop_
_entity.id
_entity.type
_entity.pdbx_description
1 polymer ?
#
loop_
_entity_poly.entity_id
_entity_poly.type
_entity_poly.pdbx_seq_one_letter_code
_entity_poly.pdbx_strand_id
1 'polypeptide(L)'
;MPNSPFLSEGILSHQQRITRQPITALFEANPNRFAEFSTRCGELLLDYSKNHIDEAALAELIGLAEQCRLTDKINAMFSGQPINNTEQRAVLHTALRNGGYHLDADTADNINQTRERMLLLADKLQATELLGCTGKPIDTVVNIGVGGSDLGPAMAVDALKKYYAGHTRFLFVSNIDPVHISRTLEHCNPETTLFVVCSKTFTTLETLANA
;
A
#
# COMPACT_ATOMS: atom_id res chain seq x y z
N MET A 1 -18.29 11.39 21.71
CA MET A 1 -17.18 12.32 21.42
C MET A 1 -17.75 13.68 21.00
N PRO A 2 -18.10 14.59 21.93
CA PRO A 2 -18.78 15.84 21.56
C PRO A 2 -17.85 17.00 21.17
N ASN A 3 -16.53 16.90 21.40
CA ASN A 3 -15.61 18.05 21.30
C ASN A 3 -14.54 17.90 20.21
N SER A 4 -14.90 17.36 19.04
CA SER A 4 -14.00 17.48 17.89
C SER A 4 -14.12 18.90 17.33
N PRO A 5 -13.03 19.68 17.24
CA PRO A 5 -13.07 21.02 16.62
C PRO A 5 -13.42 20.97 15.11
N PHE A 6 -13.55 19.77 14.54
CA PHE A 6 -13.83 19.50 13.14
C PHE A 6 -15.28 19.05 12.88
N LEU A 7 -16.06 18.73 13.90
CA LEU A 7 -17.47 18.38 13.74
C LEU A 7 -18.31 19.65 13.80
N SER A 8 -18.54 20.27 12.63
CA SER A 8 -19.41 21.44 12.53
C SER A 8 -20.86 21.10 12.90
N GLU A 9 -21.61 22.09 13.39
CA GLU A 9 -23.07 21.96 13.57
C GLU A 9 -23.76 21.56 12.26
N GLY A 10 -23.24 22.03 11.11
CA GLY A 10 -23.69 21.65 9.77
C GLY A 10 -23.60 20.15 9.54
N ILE A 11 -22.42 19.54 9.72
CA ILE A 11 -22.20 18.10 9.53
C ILE A 11 -23.12 17.28 10.45
N LEU A 12 -23.26 17.67 11.71
CA LEU A 12 -24.14 16.99 12.67
C LEU A 12 -25.61 17.09 12.26
N SER A 13 -26.04 18.25 11.75
CA SER A 13 -27.39 18.45 11.23
C SER A 13 -27.66 17.57 10.01
N HIS A 14 -26.74 17.51 9.04
CA HIS A 14 -26.86 16.61 7.88
C HIS A 14 -26.91 15.14 8.31
N GLN A 15 -26.06 14.72 9.26
CA GLN A 15 -26.09 13.36 9.81
C GLN A 15 -27.47 13.03 10.38
N GLN A 16 -28.02 13.88 11.26
CA GLN A 16 -29.32 13.65 11.89
C GLN A 16 -30.47 13.58 10.87
N ARG A 17 -30.39 14.37 9.80
CA ARG A 17 -31.41 14.42 8.75
C ARG A 17 -31.35 13.18 7.84
N ILE A 18 -30.18 12.79 7.35
CA ILE A 18 -30.03 11.76 6.32
C ILE A 18 -30.09 10.34 6.91
N THR A 19 -29.60 10.14 8.14
CA THR A 19 -29.60 8.80 8.78
C THR A 19 -31.00 8.34 9.22
N ARG A 20 -31.99 9.24 9.21
CA ARG A 20 -33.40 8.92 9.49
C ARG A 20 -34.12 8.27 8.31
N GLN A 21 -33.51 8.25 7.13
CA GLN A 21 -34.11 7.69 5.91
C GLN A 21 -33.27 6.50 5.44
N PRO A 22 -33.88 5.40 4.96
CA PRO A 22 -33.11 4.31 4.37
C PRO A 22 -32.41 4.79 3.10
N ILE A 23 -31.27 4.17 2.77
CA ILE A 23 -30.51 4.51 1.55
C ILE A 23 -31.38 4.38 0.30
N THR A 24 -32.32 3.42 0.26
CA THR A 24 -33.27 3.25 -0.86
C THR A 24 -34.09 4.51 -1.12
N ALA A 25 -34.55 5.20 -0.08
CA ALA A 25 -35.29 6.45 -0.23
C ALA A 25 -34.43 7.57 -0.85
N LEU A 26 -33.12 7.56 -0.63
CA LEU A 26 -32.20 8.50 -1.28
C LEU A 26 -32.05 8.22 -2.79
N PHE A 27 -32.13 6.96 -3.21
CA PHE A 27 -32.16 6.59 -4.63
C PHE A 27 -33.52 6.88 -5.28
N GLU A 28 -34.62 6.69 -4.55
CA GLU A 28 -35.96 7.05 -5.02
C GLU A 28 -36.09 8.57 -5.22
N ALA A 29 -35.56 9.36 -4.28
CA ALA A 29 -35.56 10.82 -4.36
C ALA A 29 -34.62 11.37 -5.44
N ASN A 30 -33.56 10.64 -5.79
CA ASN A 30 -32.62 11.02 -6.84
C ASN A 30 -32.27 9.81 -7.73
N PRO A 31 -33.00 9.62 -8.86
CA PRO A 31 -32.73 8.54 -9.80
C PRO A 31 -31.33 8.58 -10.43
N ASN A 32 -30.67 9.74 -10.47
CA ASN A 32 -29.31 9.92 -11.02
C ASN A 32 -28.20 9.75 -9.96
N ARG A 33 -28.55 9.41 -8.71
CA ARG A 33 -27.64 9.35 -7.57
C ARG A 33 -26.38 8.51 -7.83
N PHE A 34 -26.48 7.39 -8.55
CA PHE A 34 -25.30 6.60 -8.87
C PHE A 34 -24.28 7.40 -9.69
N ALA A 35 -24.72 8.14 -10.71
CA ALA A 35 -23.84 8.93 -11.56
C ALA A 35 -23.24 10.12 -10.81
N GLU A 36 -24.04 10.78 -9.97
CA GLU A 36 -23.60 11.95 -9.19
C GLU A 36 -22.66 11.58 -8.03
N PHE A 37 -22.87 10.43 -7.40
CA PHE A 37 -22.08 9.92 -6.26
C PHE A 37 -21.16 8.76 -6.69
N SER A 38 -20.62 8.84 -7.90
CA SER A 38 -19.53 7.99 -8.35
C SER A 38 -18.47 8.84 -9.02
N THR A 39 -17.22 8.39 -8.93
CA THR A 39 -16.12 8.97 -9.71
C THR A 39 -15.28 7.87 -10.33
N ARG A 40 -14.71 8.15 -11.50
CA ARG A 40 -13.88 7.21 -12.26
C ARG A 40 -12.50 7.81 -12.49
N CYS A 41 -11.47 7.01 -12.24
CA CYS A 41 -10.09 7.32 -12.57
C CYS A 41 -9.51 6.14 -13.36
N GLY A 42 -9.43 6.28 -14.68
CA GLY A 42 -9.13 5.17 -15.58
C GLY A 42 -10.11 4.01 -15.40
N GLU A 43 -9.58 2.84 -15.08
CA GLU A 43 -10.37 1.62 -14.84
C GLU A 43 -10.96 1.53 -13.43
N LEU A 44 -10.55 2.41 -12.50
CA LEU A 44 -11.06 2.41 -11.13
C LEU A 44 -12.35 3.22 -11.03
N LEU A 45 -13.43 2.57 -10.61
CA LEU A 45 -14.70 3.22 -10.25
C LEU A 45 -14.85 3.25 -8.73
N LEU A 46 -14.94 4.45 -8.16
CA LEU A 46 -15.37 4.65 -6.78
C LEU A 46 -16.86 4.99 -6.79
N ASP A 47 -17.69 4.03 -6.43
CA ASP A 47 -19.12 4.23 -6.16
C ASP A 47 -19.31 4.50 -4.67
N TYR A 48 -19.66 5.74 -4.33
CA TYR A 48 -19.98 6.17 -2.98
C TYR A 48 -21.47 6.52 -2.80
N SER A 49 -22.31 6.17 -3.78
CA SER A 49 -23.77 6.44 -3.80
C SER A 49 -24.54 5.68 -2.71
N LYS A 50 -24.01 4.55 -2.26
CA LYS A 50 -24.60 3.68 -1.22
C LYS A 50 -24.20 4.10 0.20
N ASN A 51 -24.04 5.40 0.43
CA ASN A 51 -23.77 6.00 1.73
C ASN A 51 -24.88 6.97 2.14
N HIS A 52 -25.02 7.25 3.44
CA HIS A 52 -25.94 8.27 3.97
C HIS A 52 -25.38 9.68 3.78
N ILE A 53 -25.30 10.11 2.53
CA ILE A 53 -24.83 11.43 2.11
C ILE A 53 -25.76 11.99 1.03
N ASP A 54 -25.90 13.30 0.98
CA ASP A 54 -26.49 14.02 -0.14
C ASP A 54 -25.58 15.16 -0.56
N GLU A 55 -26.00 15.95 -1.54
CA GLU A 55 -25.18 17.01 -2.12
C GLU A 55 -24.74 18.03 -1.06
N ALA A 56 -25.66 18.43 -0.18
CA ALA A 56 -25.37 19.38 0.88
C ALA A 56 -24.39 18.81 1.92
N ALA A 57 -24.56 17.55 2.33
CA ALA A 57 -23.62 16.90 3.24
C ALA A 57 -22.24 16.73 2.60
N LEU A 58 -22.17 16.40 1.30
CA LEU A 58 -20.92 16.27 0.57
C LEU A 58 -20.20 17.62 0.48
N ALA A 59 -20.92 18.71 0.19
CA ALA A 59 -20.36 20.06 0.17
C ALA A 59 -19.76 20.46 1.53
N GLU A 60 -20.45 20.17 2.63
CA GLU A 60 -19.92 20.40 3.99
C GLU A 60 -18.67 19.57 4.30
N LEU A 61 -18.63 18.30 3.87
CA LEU A 61 -17.44 17.44 4.03
C LEU A 61 -16.25 17.96 3.22
N ILE A 62 -16.49 18.48 2.01
CA ILE A 62 -15.45 19.15 1.19
C ILE A 62 -14.97 20.44 1.88
N GLY A 63 -15.90 21.26 2.37
CA GLY A 63 -15.57 22.47 3.12
C GLY A 63 -14.75 22.17 4.39
N LEU A 64 -15.03 21.05 5.07
CA LEU A 64 -14.19 20.60 6.19
C LEU A 64 -12.77 20.24 5.73
N ALA A 65 -12.61 19.55 4.61
CA ALA A 65 -11.30 19.24 4.05
C ALA A 65 -10.48 20.50 3.72
N GLU A 66 -11.15 21.55 3.20
CA GLU A 66 -10.55 22.87 2.95
C GLU A 66 -10.13 23.56 4.25
N GLN A 67 -11.00 23.60 5.25
CA GLN A 67 -10.68 24.16 6.58
C GLN A 67 -9.51 23.43 7.25
N CYS A 68 -9.41 22.11 7.05
CA CYS A 68 -8.31 21.29 7.53
C CYS A 68 -7.01 21.48 6.72
N ARG A 69 -7.04 22.31 5.67
CA ARG A 69 -5.96 22.55 4.71
C ARG A 69 -5.41 21.25 4.14
N LEU A 70 -6.31 20.32 3.77
CA LEU A 70 -5.95 19.00 3.30
C LEU A 70 -5.08 19.08 2.04
N THR A 71 -5.44 19.94 1.08
CA THR A 71 -4.67 20.17 -0.15
C THR A 71 -3.25 20.64 0.14
N ASP A 72 -3.06 21.58 1.08
CA ASP A 72 -1.73 22.06 1.47
C ASP A 72 -0.90 20.94 2.09
N LYS A 73 -1.50 20.09 2.92
CA LYS A 73 -0.82 18.93 3.54
C LYS A 73 -0.45 17.87 2.51
N ILE A 74 -1.31 17.62 1.53
CA ILE A 74 -1.01 16.74 0.40
C ILE A 74 0.19 17.33 -0.38
N ASN A 75 0.15 18.61 -0.74
CA ASN A 75 1.24 19.26 -1.45
C ASN A 75 2.56 19.19 -0.66
N ALA A 76 2.52 19.44 0.66
CA ALA A 76 3.68 19.31 1.54
C ALA A 76 4.27 17.89 1.55
N MET A 77 3.43 16.86 1.52
CA MET A 77 3.88 15.46 1.38
C MET A 77 4.59 15.24 0.04
N PHE A 78 3.96 15.63 -1.07
CA PHE A 78 4.52 15.44 -2.41
C PHE A 78 5.80 16.23 -2.66
N SER A 79 5.94 17.40 -2.04
CA SER A 79 7.15 18.23 -2.14
C SER A 79 8.26 17.81 -1.17
N GLY A 80 8.07 16.73 -0.39
CA GLY A 80 9.08 16.23 0.54
C GLY A 80 9.32 17.07 1.79
N GLN A 81 8.35 17.87 2.22
CA GLN A 81 8.46 18.55 3.52
C GLN A 81 8.45 17.52 4.66
N PRO A 82 9.11 17.81 5.80
CA PRO A 82 9.21 16.90 6.94
C PRO A 82 7.91 16.83 7.75
N ILE A 83 6.83 16.33 7.13
CA ILE A 83 5.49 16.28 7.71
C ILE A 83 5.31 15.18 8.77
N ASN A 84 6.25 14.23 8.87
CA ASN A 84 6.32 13.35 10.02
C ASN A 84 6.92 14.14 11.19
N ASN A 85 6.05 14.82 11.93
CA ASN A 85 6.44 15.82 12.93
C ASN A 85 7.16 15.23 14.16
N THR A 86 7.00 13.94 14.48
CA THR A 86 7.69 13.35 15.64
C THR A 86 9.11 12.93 15.30
N GLU A 87 9.33 12.42 14.09
CA GLU A 87 10.65 12.01 13.61
C GLU A 87 11.38 13.06 12.78
N GLN A 88 10.71 14.18 12.46
CA GLN A 88 11.20 15.25 11.60
C GLN A 88 11.65 14.74 10.22
N ARG A 89 10.78 13.95 9.57
CA ARG A 89 11.09 13.26 8.30
C ARG A 89 10.06 13.52 7.21
N ALA A 90 10.54 13.55 5.97
CA ALA A 90 9.69 13.54 4.79
C ALA A 90 8.96 12.20 4.63
N VAL A 91 7.81 12.22 3.96
CA VAL A 91 7.00 11.02 3.67
C VAL A 91 6.87 10.85 2.15
N LEU A 92 7.79 10.08 1.56
CA LEU A 92 8.05 10.08 0.10
C LEU A 92 7.75 8.74 -0.60
N HIS A 93 6.81 7.94 -0.10
CA HIS A 93 6.45 6.66 -0.73
C HIS A 93 5.91 6.81 -2.16
N THR A 94 5.33 7.96 -2.50
CA THR A 94 4.87 8.30 -3.86
C THR A 94 6.02 8.44 -4.84
N ALA A 95 7.19 8.92 -4.38
CA ALA A 95 8.38 9.10 -5.20
C ALA A 95 8.90 7.77 -5.78
N LEU A 96 8.71 6.68 -5.04
CA LEU A 96 9.12 5.33 -5.46
C LEU A 96 8.35 4.83 -6.69
N ARG A 97 7.19 5.42 -7.01
CA ARG A 97 6.33 5.02 -8.13
C ARG A 97 6.42 5.96 -9.34
N ASN A 98 6.97 7.16 -9.17
CA ASN A 98 7.14 8.14 -10.25
C ASN A 98 8.62 8.41 -10.61
N GLY A 99 9.55 7.60 -10.07
CA GLY A 99 10.98 7.74 -10.34
C GLY A 99 11.65 8.94 -9.69
N GLY A 100 11.07 9.48 -8.60
CA GLY A 100 11.63 10.63 -7.89
C GLY A 100 11.46 11.97 -8.59
N TYR A 101 10.51 12.12 -9.53
CA TYR A 101 10.37 13.28 -10.42
C TYR A 101 10.38 14.67 -9.74
N HIS A 102 9.95 14.78 -8.49
CA HIS A 102 9.91 16.04 -7.73
C HIS A 102 11.01 16.17 -6.67
N LEU A 103 12.00 15.28 -6.67
CA LEU A 103 13.10 15.26 -5.72
C LEU A 103 14.40 15.73 -6.37
N ASP A 104 15.45 15.88 -5.55
CA ASP A 104 16.80 16.13 -6.04
C ASP A 104 17.31 14.97 -6.94
N ALA A 105 18.25 15.30 -7.82
CA ALA A 105 18.78 14.38 -8.82
C ALA A 105 19.38 13.12 -8.17
N ASP A 106 20.14 13.27 -7.08
CA ASP A 106 20.79 12.16 -6.41
C ASP A 106 19.75 11.17 -5.83
N THR A 107 18.68 11.67 -5.20
CA THR A 107 17.60 10.83 -4.69
C THR A 107 16.83 10.14 -5.82
N ALA A 108 16.52 10.86 -6.90
CA ALA A 108 15.85 10.28 -8.07
C ALA A 108 16.71 9.18 -8.71
N ASP A 109 18.00 9.42 -8.88
CA ASP A 109 18.95 8.45 -9.43
C ASP A 109 19.05 7.20 -8.55
N ASN A 110 19.12 7.36 -7.23
CA ASN A 110 19.13 6.23 -6.30
C ASN A 110 17.87 5.37 -6.41
N ILE A 111 16.68 5.99 -6.54
CA ILE A 111 15.41 5.29 -6.74
C ILE A 111 15.44 4.49 -8.05
N ASN A 112 15.83 5.14 -9.15
CA ASN A 112 15.81 4.52 -10.48
C ASN A 112 16.85 3.41 -10.61
N GLN A 113 18.07 3.62 -10.11
CA GLN A 113 19.12 2.59 -10.08
C GLN A 113 18.72 1.39 -9.21
N THR A 114 18.10 1.62 -8.06
CA THR A 114 17.61 0.52 -7.20
C THR A 114 16.53 -0.27 -7.92
N ARG A 115 15.57 0.42 -8.56
CA ARG A 115 14.52 -0.21 -9.37
C ARG A 115 15.12 -1.04 -10.50
N GLU A 116 16.10 -0.53 -11.23
CA GLU A 116 16.77 -1.24 -12.32
C GLU A 116 17.46 -2.52 -11.82
N ARG A 117 18.19 -2.45 -10.70
CA ARG A 117 18.80 -3.63 -10.07
C ARG A 117 17.77 -4.69 -9.69
N MET A 118 16.62 -4.26 -9.15
CA MET A 118 15.52 -5.17 -8.80
C MET A 118 14.92 -5.84 -10.05
N LEU A 119 14.72 -5.07 -11.14
CA LEU A 119 14.21 -5.61 -12.40
C LEU A 119 15.18 -6.61 -13.01
N LEU A 120 16.47 -6.29 -13.06
CA LEU A 120 17.51 -7.22 -13.55
C LEU A 120 17.54 -8.53 -12.76
N LEU A 121 17.37 -8.48 -11.43
CA LEU A 121 17.29 -9.68 -10.61
C LEU A 121 16.03 -10.50 -10.92
N ALA A 122 14.89 -9.83 -11.05
CA ALA A 122 13.62 -10.48 -11.38
C ALA A 122 13.65 -11.13 -12.78
N ASP A 123 14.26 -10.46 -13.76
CA ASP A 123 14.43 -10.98 -15.12
C ASP A 123 15.30 -12.23 -15.12
N LYS A 124 16.43 -12.21 -14.42
CA LYS A 124 17.31 -13.40 -14.27
C LYS A 124 16.61 -14.57 -13.59
N LEU A 125 15.80 -14.29 -12.56
CA LEU A 125 15.02 -15.31 -11.87
C LEU A 125 13.99 -15.94 -12.82
N GLN A 126 13.28 -15.13 -13.60
CA GLN A 126 12.31 -15.62 -14.58
C GLN A 126 12.97 -16.40 -15.72
N ALA A 127 14.15 -15.97 -16.17
CA ALA A 127 14.91 -16.61 -17.23
C ALA A 127 15.67 -17.88 -16.78
N THR A 128 15.53 -18.32 -15.52
CA THR A 128 16.32 -19.43 -14.93
C THR A 128 17.84 -19.19 -14.92
N GLU A 129 18.28 -17.94 -15.01
CA GLU A 129 19.69 -17.54 -15.05
C GLU A 129 20.24 -17.21 -13.65
N LEU A 130 19.38 -17.02 -12.67
CA LEU A 130 19.80 -16.88 -11.29
C LEU A 130 20.09 -18.27 -10.71
N LEU A 131 21.36 -18.56 -10.48
CA LEU A 131 21.84 -19.88 -10.03
C LEU A 131 22.19 -19.86 -8.54
N GLY A 132 21.91 -20.96 -7.85
CA GLY A 132 22.39 -21.25 -6.50
C GLY A 132 23.86 -21.68 -6.48
N CYS A 133 24.37 -21.97 -5.28
CA CYS A 133 25.79 -22.29 -5.07
C CYS A 133 26.26 -23.57 -5.81
N THR A 134 25.34 -24.46 -6.17
CA THR A 134 25.62 -25.69 -6.91
C THR A 134 25.41 -25.55 -8.42
N GLY A 135 25.13 -24.33 -8.90
CA GLY A 135 24.86 -24.06 -10.32
C GLY A 135 23.44 -24.41 -10.77
N LYS A 136 22.56 -24.85 -9.85
CA LYS A 136 21.15 -25.12 -10.15
C LYS A 136 20.35 -23.80 -10.17
N PRO A 137 19.38 -23.62 -11.07
CA PRO A 137 18.51 -22.44 -11.06
C PRO A 137 17.71 -22.31 -9.77
N ILE A 138 17.53 -21.08 -9.30
CA ILE A 138 16.65 -20.77 -8.17
C ILE A 138 15.20 -20.99 -8.59
N ASP A 139 14.46 -21.78 -7.82
CA ASP A 139 13.03 -22.07 -8.04
C ASP A 139 12.14 -21.63 -6.87
N THR A 140 12.74 -21.22 -5.76
CA THR A 140 12.04 -20.86 -4.53
C THR A 140 12.64 -19.59 -3.94
N VAL A 141 11.79 -18.62 -3.60
CA VAL A 141 12.17 -17.38 -2.91
C VAL A 141 11.45 -17.32 -1.58
N VAL A 142 12.18 -17.14 -0.48
CA VAL A 142 11.65 -16.98 0.88
C VAL A 142 11.88 -15.54 1.33
N ASN A 143 10.80 -14.78 1.49
CA ASN A 143 10.84 -13.45 2.12
C ASN A 143 10.82 -13.61 3.64
N ILE A 144 11.80 -13.04 4.33
CA ILE A 144 11.87 -12.98 5.78
C ILE A 144 11.72 -11.53 6.21
N GLY A 145 10.61 -11.19 6.85
CA GLY A 145 10.32 -9.82 7.27
C GLY A 145 9.01 -9.76 8.04
N VAL A 146 8.77 -8.70 8.80
CA VAL A 146 7.53 -8.55 9.59
C VAL A 146 6.83 -7.22 9.27
N GLY A 147 5.50 -7.20 9.42
CA GLY A 147 4.68 -6.01 9.22
C GLY A 147 4.78 -5.46 7.80
N GLY A 148 5.27 -4.22 7.65
CA GLY A 148 5.43 -3.57 6.35
C GLY A 148 6.40 -4.27 5.40
N SER A 149 7.36 -5.04 5.94
CA SER A 149 8.32 -5.84 5.15
C SER A 149 7.74 -7.16 4.63
N ASP A 150 6.49 -7.50 4.95
CA ASP A 150 5.87 -8.78 4.62
C ASP A 150 4.48 -8.62 4.00
N LEU A 151 3.59 -7.87 4.67
CA LEU A 151 2.18 -7.76 4.28
C LEU A 151 1.99 -7.22 2.85
N GLY A 152 2.78 -6.21 2.47
CA GLY A 152 2.74 -5.62 1.13
C GLY A 152 3.16 -6.63 0.05
N PRO A 153 4.38 -7.19 0.13
CA PRO A 153 4.85 -8.25 -0.76
C PRO A 153 3.90 -9.46 -0.84
N ALA A 154 3.46 -10.00 0.30
CA ALA A 154 2.57 -11.17 0.36
C ALA A 154 1.23 -10.91 -0.35
N MET A 155 0.61 -9.76 -0.07
CA MET A 155 -0.64 -9.35 -0.72
C MET A 155 -0.45 -9.17 -2.24
N ALA A 156 0.64 -8.54 -2.69
CA ALA A 156 0.89 -8.31 -4.11
C ALA A 156 1.09 -9.62 -4.88
N VAL A 157 1.84 -10.57 -4.30
CA VAL A 157 2.04 -11.90 -4.90
C VAL A 157 0.73 -12.67 -5.00
N ASP A 158 -0.09 -12.68 -3.95
CA ASP A 158 -1.38 -13.37 -3.97
C ASP A 158 -2.36 -12.74 -4.97
N ALA A 159 -2.52 -11.41 -4.93
CA ALA A 159 -3.44 -10.67 -5.79
C ALA A 159 -3.10 -10.78 -7.29
N LEU A 160 -1.79 -10.88 -7.61
CA LEU A 160 -1.30 -10.95 -8.99
C LEU A 160 -0.99 -12.37 -9.46
N LYS A 161 -1.20 -13.40 -8.63
CA LYS A 161 -0.84 -14.79 -8.89
C LYS A 161 -1.34 -15.31 -10.25
N LYS A 162 -2.55 -14.92 -10.66
CA LYS A 162 -3.15 -15.35 -11.94
C LYS A 162 -2.47 -14.75 -13.19
N TYR A 163 -1.70 -13.67 -13.03
CA TYR A 163 -0.95 -13.03 -14.11
C TYR A 163 0.52 -13.47 -14.14
N TYR A 164 0.96 -14.24 -13.14
CA TYR A 164 2.30 -14.77 -13.05
C TYR A 164 2.39 -16.09 -13.81
N ALA A 165 3.19 -16.12 -14.89
CA ALA A 165 3.43 -17.31 -15.70
C ALA A 165 4.79 -17.97 -15.43
N GLY A 166 5.50 -17.51 -14.40
CA GLY A 166 6.80 -18.07 -14.02
C GLY A 166 6.66 -19.36 -13.22
N HIS A 167 7.82 -19.95 -12.91
CA HIS A 167 7.93 -21.23 -12.21
C HIS A 167 8.42 -21.07 -10.76
N THR A 168 8.76 -19.85 -10.34
CA THR A 168 9.28 -19.59 -8.99
C THR A 168 8.16 -19.62 -7.95
N ARG A 169 8.41 -20.30 -6.84
CA ARG A 169 7.54 -20.29 -5.66
C ARG A 169 7.97 -19.19 -4.71
N PHE A 170 7.01 -18.42 -4.20
CA PHE A 170 7.26 -17.38 -3.20
C PHE A 170 6.67 -17.82 -1.85
N LEU A 171 7.51 -17.83 -0.82
CA LEU A 171 7.16 -18.14 0.56
C LEU A 171 7.46 -16.93 1.44
N PHE A 172 6.73 -16.82 2.55
CA PHE A 172 6.77 -15.65 3.44
C PHE A 172 6.91 -16.12 4.88
N VAL A 173 7.91 -15.59 5.59
CA VAL A 173 8.20 -15.87 6.99
C VAL A 173 8.23 -14.55 7.75
N SER A 174 7.24 -14.36 8.63
CA SER A 174 7.06 -13.11 9.36
C SER A 174 6.85 -13.23 10.85
N ASN A 175 6.63 -14.46 11.33
CA ASN A 175 6.42 -14.73 12.74
C ASN A 175 7.74 -15.12 13.40
N ILE A 176 7.97 -14.68 14.64
CA ILE A 176 9.12 -15.10 15.45
C ILE A 176 8.97 -16.53 15.96
N ASP A 177 7.75 -17.08 15.97
CA ASP A 177 7.52 -18.47 16.32
C ASP A 177 8.33 -19.41 15.40
N PRO A 178 9.27 -20.21 15.93
CA PRO A 178 10.13 -21.09 15.14
C PRO A 178 9.36 -22.12 14.31
N VAL A 179 8.11 -22.42 14.66
CA VAL A 179 7.25 -23.30 13.86
C VAL A 179 7.04 -22.73 12.45
N HIS A 180 6.95 -21.41 12.31
CA HIS A 180 6.69 -20.78 11.01
C HIS A 180 7.84 -21.01 10.02
N ILE A 181 9.08 -20.72 10.45
CA ILE A 181 10.24 -20.96 9.60
C ILE A 181 10.48 -22.45 9.39
N SER A 182 10.31 -23.28 10.42
CA SER A 182 10.50 -24.74 10.30
C SER A 182 9.59 -25.34 9.23
N ARG A 183 8.30 -25.00 9.24
CA ARG A 183 7.34 -25.43 8.20
C ARG A 183 7.68 -24.90 6.82
N THR A 184 8.20 -23.68 6.73
CA THR A 184 8.61 -23.08 5.46
C THR A 184 9.80 -23.84 4.86
N LEU A 185 10.78 -24.20 5.71
CA LEU A 185 11.97 -24.93 5.30
C LEU A 185 11.66 -26.35 4.81
N GLU A 186 10.60 -27.00 5.29
CA GLU A 186 10.13 -28.30 4.76
C GLU A 186 9.76 -28.25 3.26
N HIS A 187 9.47 -27.05 2.73
CA HIS A 187 9.17 -26.83 1.32
C HIS A 187 10.36 -26.33 0.50
N CYS A 188 11.52 -26.13 1.11
CA CYS A 188 12.71 -25.54 0.48
C CYS A 188 13.74 -26.60 0.11
N ASN A 189 14.49 -26.34 -0.98
CA ASN A 189 15.74 -27.05 -1.28
C ASN A 189 16.90 -26.05 -1.14
N PRO A 190 17.88 -26.27 -0.25
CA PRO A 190 18.97 -25.32 -0.03
C PRO A 190 19.80 -25.00 -1.28
N GLU A 191 19.81 -25.88 -2.29
CA GLU A 191 20.52 -25.64 -3.55
C GLU A 191 19.80 -24.68 -4.50
N THR A 192 18.48 -24.52 -4.36
CA THR A 192 17.60 -23.78 -5.29
C THR A 192 16.73 -22.73 -4.60
N THR A 193 16.98 -22.44 -3.33
CA THR A 193 16.22 -21.46 -2.53
C THR A 193 17.01 -20.17 -2.31
N LEU A 194 16.41 -19.04 -2.69
CA LEU A 194 16.90 -17.70 -2.37
C LEU A 194 16.17 -17.14 -1.14
N PHE A 195 16.91 -16.66 -0.15
CA PHE A 195 16.36 -15.93 0.99
C PHE A 195 16.49 -14.43 0.80
N VAL A 196 15.40 -13.69 1.02
CA VAL A 196 15.34 -12.23 0.96
C VAL A 196 14.99 -11.71 2.34
N VAL A 197 15.96 -11.11 3.03
CA VAL A 197 15.78 -10.58 4.38
C VAL A 197 15.41 -9.10 4.31
N CYS A 198 14.17 -8.80 4.70
CA CYS A 198 13.55 -7.47 4.58
C CYS A 198 13.33 -6.84 5.97
N SER A 199 14.21 -5.93 6.39
CA SER A 199 14.01 -5.11 7.59
C SER A 199 14.50 -3.68 7.35
N LYS A 200 13.63 -2.69 7.64
CA LYS A 200 13.99 -1.27 7.52
C LYS A 200 15.14 -0.88 8.44
N THR A 201 15.14 -1.40 9.66
CA THR A 201 16.17 -1.07 10.67
C THR A 201 17.31 -2.09 10.71
N PHE A 202 17.10 -3.28 10.13
CA PHE A 202 17.98 -4.44 10.25
C PHE A 202 18.28 -4.86 11.71
N THR A 203 17.44 -4.39 12.64
CA THR A 203 17.50 -4.67 14.08
C THR A 203 16.21 -5.30 14.60
N THR A 204 15.25 -5.57 13.71
CA THR A 204 13.97 -6.18 14.05
C THR A 204 14.18 -7.60 14.54
N LEU A 205 13.84 -7.88 15.79
CA LEU A 205 14.15 -9.13 16.48
C LEU A 205 13.58 -10.34 15.72
N GLU A 206 12.32 -10.25 15.28
CA GLU A 206 11.64 -11.31 14.55
C GLU A 206 12.32 -11.63 13.20
N THR A 207 12.79 -10.60 12.50
CA THR A 207 13.50 -10.77 11.22
C THR A 207 14.91 -11.34 11.45
N LEU A 208 15.63 -10.84 12.46
CA LEU A 208 16.98 -11.32 12.80
C LEU A 208 16.99 -12.73 13.38
N ALA A 209 15.96 -13.14 14.12
CA ALA A 209 15.87 -14.50 14.67
C ALA A 209 15.58 -15.55 13.58
N ASN A 210 14.93 -15.14 12.49
CA ASN A 210 14.61 -16.00 11.35
C ASN A 210 15.71 -16.02 10.27
N ALA A 211 16.53 -14.96 10.18
CA ALA A 211 17.61 -14.82 9.20
C ALA A 211 18.88 -15.56 9.65
#